data_AF-A0AAN8RDM3-F1
#
_entry.id   AF-A0AAN8RDM3-F1
#
_cell.length_a   1.000
_cell.length_b   1.000
_cell.length_c   1.000
_cell.angle_alpha   90.00
_cell.angle_beta   90.00
_cell.angle_gamma   90.00
#
_symmetry.space_group_name_H-M   'P 1'
#
loop_
_entity.id
_entity.type
_entity.pdbx_description
1 polymer ?
#
loop_
_entity_poly.entity_id
_entity_poly.type
_entity_poly.pdbx_seq_one_letter_code
_entity_poly.pdbx_strand_id
1 'polypeptide(L)'
;MLCGQFSRDHQNRVRIDSFGVISNRAEGQIHEKRHDIIDPMEPGTYGLSNSAFTSPWPKVLNGEQLLNELVEEIQHDKLTNREISQKGIEILGSDSLSGDEAWKESNNRLELLKQSVFIPMFETRNLAGPNSVGATTGQDQGQDQALSGLYNLYGTQKQTVIIVHESGAVRYTEKTLYDWLQGATSVANGTVDIIFDLDL
;
A
#
# COMPACT_ATOMS: atom_id res chain seq x y z
N MET A 1 -9.71 -4.54 -3.84
CA MET A 1 -9.09 -5.84 -4.16
C MET A 1 -8.80 -5.87 -5.65
N LEU A 2 -7.60 -6.28 -6.04
CA LEU A 2 -7.26 -6.54 -7.43
C LEU A 2 -7.51 -8.01 -7.73
N CYS A 3 -8.16 -8.30 -8.86
CA CYS A 3 -8.45 -9.67 -9.29
C CYS A 3 -8.13 -9.81 -10.77
N GLY A 4 -7.35 -10.82 -11.12
CA GLY A 4 -7.07 -11.12 -12.51
C GLY A 4 -6.30 -12.41 -12.66
N GLN A 5 -5.96 -12.72 -13.91
CA GLN A 5 -5.25 -13.93 -14.27
C GLN A 5 -4.00 -13.60 -15.07
N PHE A 6 -2.93 -14.32 -14.78
CA PHE A 6 -1.77 -14.38 -15.67
C PHE A 6 -1.92 -15.56 -16.63
N SER A 7 -1.53 -15.37 -17.88
CA SER A 7 -1.46 -16.43 -18.89
C SER A 7 -0.16 -16.33 -19.68
N ARG A 8 0.09 -17.31 -20.56
CA ARG A 8 1.22 -17.27 -21.48
C ARG A 8 0.76 -17.00 -22.90
N ASP A 9 1.49 -16.13 -23.61
CA ASP A 9 1.29 -15.95 -25.03
C ASP A 9 1.94 -17.06 -25.87
N HIS A 10 1.80 -16.97 -27.19
CA HIS A 10 2.38 -17.92 -28.14
C HIS A 10 3.92 -17.93 -28.15
N GLN A 11 4.58 -16.93 -27.58
CA GLN A 11 6.02 -16.91 -27.32
C GLN A 11 6.39 -17.39 -25.91
N ASN A 12 5.45 -18.00 -25.19
CA ASN A 12 5.61 -18.47 -23.81
C ASN A 12 5.88 -17.34 -22.79
N ARG A 13 5.52 -16.09 -23.14
CA ARG A 13 5.71 -14.94 -22.26
C ARG A 13 4.48 -14.73 -21.38
N VAL A 14 4.70 -14.48 -20.10
CA VAL A 14 3.66 -14.15 -19.14
C VAL A 14 3.04 -12.80 -19.50
N ARG A 15 1.71 -12.78 -19.54
CA ARG A 15 0.90 -11.59 -19.74
C ARG A 15 -0.20 -11.53 -18.69
N ILE A 16 -0.63 -10.32 -18.39
CA ILE A 16 -1.84 -10.09 -17.61
C ILE A 16 -3.01 -10.21 -18.61
N ASP A 17 -3.98 -11.08 -18.33
CA ASP A 17 -5.25 -11.11 -19.07
C ASP A 17 -6.20 -10.06 -18.45
N SER A 18 -7.45 -10.43 -18.16
CA SER A 18 -8.39 -9.52 -17.51
C SER A 18 -7.90 -9.18 -16.10
N PHE A 19 -7.75 -7.88 -15.82
CA PHE A 19 -7.41 -7.36 -14.49
C PHE A 19 -8.50 -6.38 -14.04
N GLY A 20 -9.27 -6.78 -13.04
CA GLY A 20 -10.38 -6.03 -12.49
C GLY A 20 -10.08 -5.45 -11.11
N VAL A 21 -10.66 -4.29 -10.84
CA VAL A 21 -10.67 -3.67 -9.51
C VAL A 21 -12.02 -3.97 -8.85
N ILE A 22 -11.99 -4.64 -7.68
CA ILE A 22 -13.17 -4.85 -6.84
C ILE A 22 -13.10 -3.90 -5.65
N SER A 23 -14.00 -2.92 -5.61
CA SER A 23 -14.08 -1.89 -4.56
C SER A 23 -15.49 -1.83 -3.96
N ASN A 24 -15.57 -1.65 -2.65
CA ASN A 24 -16.81 -1.32 -1.95
C ASN A 24 -17.11 0.19 -1.95
N ARG A 25 -16.27 0.99 -2.61
CA ARG A 25 -16.38 2.45 -2.75
C ARG A 25 -16.43 2.79 -4.24
N ALA A 26 -17.64 2.86 -4.76
CA ALA A 26 -17.96 3.30 -6.11
C ALA A 26 -18.96 4.46 -6.01
N GLU A 27 -18.71 5.56 -6.71
CA GLU A 27 -19.65 6.67 -6.83
C GLU A 27 -20.25 6.71 -8.23
N GLY A 28 -21.57 6.94 -8.32
CA GLY A 28 -22.28 7.55 -9.45
C GLY A 28 -21.97 7.06 -10.88
N GLN A 29 -22.92 6.29 -11.43
CA GLN A 29 -23.01 5.75 -12.80
C GLN A 29 -22.05 4.60 -13.12
N ILE A 30 -22.63 3.44 -13.42
CA ILE A 30 -22.00 2.40 -14.23
C ILE A 30 -21.63 3.09 -15.55
N HIS A 31 -20.37 3.49 -15.70
CA HIS A 31 -19.89 4.08 -16.95
C HIS A 31 -20.02 3.04 -18.07
N GLU A 32 -20.49 3.47 -19.24
CA GLU A 32 -20.62 2.61 -20.42
C GLU A 32 -19.25 2.04 -20.87
N LYS A 33 -18.16 2.73 -20.53
CA LYS A 33 -16.80 2.20 -20.57
C LYS A 33 -16.48 1.55 -19.23
N ARG A 34 -16.05 0.29 -19.29
CA ARG A 34 -15.58 -0.50 -18.13
C ARG A 34 -14.26 0.05 -17.58
N HIS A 35 -14.26 1.26 -17.02
CA HIS A 35 -13.10 1.87 -16.38
C HIS A 35 -12.65 1.12 -15.10
N ASP A 36 -13.45 0.16 -14.62
CA ASP A 36 -13.08 -0.78 -13.55
C ASP A 36 -12.21 -1.95 -14.03
N ILE A 37 -11.93 -2.02 -15.34
CA ILE A 37 -11.00 -2.96 -15.95
C ILE A 37 -9.75 -2.17 -16.33
N ILE A 38 -8.64 -2.52 -15.72
CA ILE A 38 -7.32 -2.07 -16.17
C ILE A 38 -7.07 -2.82 -17.47
N ASP A 39 -6.95 -2.10 -18.60
CA ASP A 39 -6.60 -2.73 -19.86
C ASP A 39 -5.15 -3.22 -19.76
N PRO A 40 -4.91 -4.54 -19.69
CA PRO A 40 -3.55 -5.06 -19.59
C PRO A 40 -2.71 -4.76 -20.83
N MET A 41 -3.34 -4.35 -21.94
CA MET A 41 -2.68 -4.05 -23.21
C MET A 41 -2.22 -2.60 -23.30
N GLU A 42 -2.71 -1.71 -22.42
CA GLU A 42 -2.25 -0.32 -22.33
C GLU A 42 -1.30 -0.16 -21.14
N PRO A 43 0.02 0.02 -21.39
CA PRO A 43 0.96 0.32 -20.33
C PRO A 43 0.53 1.57 -19.56
N GLY A 44 0.51 1.47 -18.24
CA GLY A 44 0.09 2.59 -17.40
C GLY A 44 0.37 2.33 -15.93
N THR A 45 0.38 3.41 -15.18
CA THR A 45 0.47 3.40 -13.72
C THR A 45 -0.93 3.60 -13.15
N TYR A 46 -1.32 2.71 -12.25
CA TYR A 46 -2.65 2.70 -11.66
C TYR A 46 -2.54 2.62 -10.13
N GLY A 47 -3.17 3.54 -9.43
CA GLY A 47 -3.18 3.61 -7.98
C GLY A 47 -4.55 3.31 -7.38
N LEU A 48 -4.55 2.62 -6.24
CA LEU A 48 -5.76 2.27 -5.50
C LEU A 48 -5.66 2.72 -4.05
N SER A 49 -6.78 3.19 -3.50
CA SER A 49 -6.88 3.52 -2.08
C SER A 49 -8.31 3.33 -1.57
N ASN A 50 -8.60 3.86 -0.37
CA ASN A 50 -9.95 3.92 0.17
C ASN A 50 -10.78 5.07 -0.44
N SER A 51 -10.29 5.79 -1.44
CA SER A 51 -11.10 6.71 -2.24
C SER A 51 -11.88 5.96 -3.33
N ALA A 52 -12.87 6.61 -3.94
CA ALA A 52 -13.39 6.13 -5.23
C ALA A 52 -12.24 6.14 -6.27
N PHE A 53 -12.22 5.17 -7.18
CA PHE A 53 -11.19 5.07 -8.21
C PHE A 53 -11.16 6.31 -9.13
N THR A 54 -12.34 6.83 -9.46
CA THR A 54 -12.55 8.04 -10.28
C THR A 54 -12.30 9.35 -9.53
N SER A 55 -12.03 9.30 -8.23
CA SER A 55 -11.74 10.47 -7.39
C SER A 55 -10.59 10.14 -6.43
N PRO A 56 -9.37 9.95 -6.97
CA PRO A 56 -8.23 9.51 -6.19
C PRO A 56 -7.86 10.51 -5.09
N TRP A 57 -7.44 10.00 -3.94
CA TRP A 57 -6.85 10.83 -2.90
C TRP A 57 -5.48 11.39 -3.30
N PRO A 58 -5.02 12.50 -2.69
CA PRO A 58 -3.73 13.11 -3.02
C PRO A 58 -2.54 12.14 -2.98
N LYS A 59 -2.51 11.22 -2.00
CA LYS A 59 -1.46 10.20 -1.93
C LYS A 59 -1.41 9.25 -3.12
N VAL A 60 -2.56 9.00 -3.77
CA VAL A 60 -2.64 8.14 -4.95
C VAL A 60 -1.96 8.86 -6.10
N LEU A 61 -2.36 10.12 -6.35
CA LEU A 61 -1.78 10.96 -7.40
C LEU A 61 -0.25 11.11 -7.23
N ASN A 62 0.21 11.35 -5.99
CA ASN A 62 1.63 11.44 -5.68
C ASN A 62 2.36 10.11 -5.94
N GLY A 63 1.79 8.99 -5.48
CA GLY A 63 2.37 7.66 -5.71
C GLY A 63 2.45 7.29 -7.19
N GLU A 64 1.41 7.62 -7.97
CA GLU A 64 1.39 7.41 -9.42
C GLU A 64 2.45 8.25 -10.13
N GLN A 65 2.61 9.52 -9.75
CA GLN A 65 3.66 10.38 -10.29
C GLN A 65 5.06 9.78 -10.03
N LEU A 66 5.37 9.44 -8.77
CA LEU A 66 6.66 8.87 -8.40
C LEU A 66 6.94 7.53 -9.12
N LEU A 67 5.91 6.71 -9.33
CA LEU A 67 6.05 5.45 -10.06
C LEU A 67 6.23 5.68 -11.57
N ASN A 68 5.58 6.68 -12.16
CA ASN A 68 5.83 7.07 -13.56
C ASN A 68 7.27 7.51 -13.77
N GLU A 69 7.83 8.31 -12.86
CA GLU A 69 9.25 8.71 -12.89
C GLU A 69 10.17 7.47 -12.85
N LEU A 70 9.88 6.50 -11.98
CA LEU A 70 10.62 5.23 -11.95
C LEU A 70 10.48 4.42 -13.26
N VAL A 71 9.28 4.38 -13.85
CA VAL A 71 9.07 3.68 -15.13
C VAL A 71 9.87 4.34 -16.25
N GLU A 72 9.92 5.67 -16.29
CA GLU A 72 10.76 6.41 -17.23
C GLU A 72 12.24 6.08 -17.01
N GLU A 73 12.72 6.07 -15.77
CA GLU A 73 14.09 5.65 -15.45
C GLU A 73 14.38 4.22 -15.94
N ILE A 74 13.47 3.26 -15.72
CA ILE A 74 13.64 1.87 -16.18
C ILE A 74 13.77 1.79 -17.72
N GLN A 75 13.07 2.66 -18.45
CA GLN A 75 13.12 2.67 -19.91
C GLN A 75 14.42 3.27 -20.46
N HIS A 76 14.99 4.26 -19.77
CA HIS A 76 16.20 4.96 -20.21
C HIS A 76 17.48 4.35 -19.65
N ASP A 77 17.44 3.87 -18.40
CA ASP A 77 18.56 3.31 -17.67
C ASP A 77 18.45 1.79 -17.55
N LYS A 78 19.59 1.10 -17.50
CA LYS A 78 19.63 -0.36 -17.28
C LYS A 78 19.55 -0.69 -15.78
N LEU A 79 18.45 -0.32 -15.14
CA LEU A 79 18.21 -0.65 -13.74
C LEU A 79 18.05 -2.16 -13.57
N THR A 80 18.70 -2.72 -12.55
CA THR A 80 18.51 -4.09 -12.14
C THR A 80 17.20 -4.25 -11.37
N ASN A 81 16.62 -5.45 -11.35
CA ASN A 81 15.42 -5.75 -10.53
C ASN A 81 15.60 -5.38 -9.05
N ARG A 82 16.83 -5.43 -8.53
CA ARG A 82 17.12 -5.03 -7.14
C ARG A 82 16.99 -3.52 -6.95
N GLU A 83 17.51 -2.74 -7.90
CA GLU A 83 17.40 -1.28 -7.87
C GLU A 83 15.96 -0.83 -8.05
N ILE A 84 15.20 -1.49 -8.93
CA ILE A 84 13.76 -1.25 -9.10
C ILE A 84 13.02 -1.53 -7.80
N SER A 85 13.26 -2.69 -7.16
CA SER A 85 12.66 -3.00 -5.85
C SER A 85 13.01 -1.95 -4.80
N GLN A 86 14.27 -1.53 -4.74
CA GLN A 86 14.74 -0.54 -3.77
C GLN A 86 14.07 0.82 -3.97
N LYS A 87 14.01 1.33 -5.21
CA LYS A 87 13.30 2.56 -5.56
C LYS A 87 11.80 2.44 -5.28
N GLY A 88 11.18 1.30 -5.56
CA GLY A 88 9.78 1.05 -5.20
C GLY A 88 9.52 1.15 -3.69
N ILE A 89 10.42 0.62 -2.85
CA ILE A 89 10.35 0.76 -1.39
C ILE A 89 10.53 2.23 -0.95
N GLU A 90 11.39 2.99 -1.64
CA GLU A 90 11.57 4.43 -1.40
C GLU A 90 10.30 5.23 -1.71
N ILE A 91 9.63 4.94 -2.83
CA ILE A 91 8.33 5.54 -3.17
C ILE A 91 7.30 5.27 -2.08
N LEU A 92 7.21 4.02 -1.60
CA LEU A 92 6.31 3.64 -0.50
C LEU A 92 6.68 4.29 0.84
N GLY A 93 7.90 4.81 0.96
CA GLY A 93 8.40 5.57 2.10
C GLY A 93 8.19 7.08 1.99
N SER A 94 7.56 7.56 0.92
CA SER A 94 7.29 8.99 0.72
C SER A 94 6.34 9.54 1.79
N ASP A 95 6.90 10.37 2.67
CA ASP A 95 6.25 10.94 3.85
C ASP A 95 6.00 12.44 3.65
N SER A 96 4.73 12.82 3.55
CA SER A 96 4.31 14.23 3.50
C SER A 96 3.71 14.72 4.83
N LEU A 97 3.71 13.91 5.88
CA LEU A 97 3.01 14.18 7.15
C LEU A 97 3.95 14.49 8.31
N SER A 98 5.10 13.81 8.47
CA SER A 98 5.95 14.03 9.65
C SER A 98 6.44 15.48 9.81
N GLY A 99 6.58 16.21 8.70
CA GLY A 99 6.95 17.63 8.69
C GLY A 99 5.78 18.61 8.83
N ASP A 100 4.53 18.13 8.74
CA ASP A 100 3.34 18.97 8.77
C ASP A 100 2.95 19.31 10.23
N GLU A 101 2.85 20.60 10.55
CA GLU A 101 2.41 21.04 11.88
C GLU A 101 1.00 20.56 12.22
N ALA A 102 0.11 20.47 11.21
CA ALA A 102 -1.21 19.89 11.40
C ALA A 102 -1.11 18.42 11.83
N TRP A 103 -0.15 17.64 11.31
CA TRP A 103 0.03 16.25 11.74
C TRP A 103 0.48 16.14 13.21
N LYS A 104 1.37 17.03 13.64
CA LYS A 104 1.89 17.06 15.01
C LYS A 104 0.81 17.43 16.02
N GLU A 105 0.01 18.45 15.71
CA GLU A 105 -0.98 19.04 16.61
C GLU A 105 -2.38 18.41 16.55
N SER A 106 -2.72 17.72 15.45
CA SER A 106 -4.11 17.35 15.18
C SER A 106 -4.62 16.17 16.02
N ASN A 107 -5.75 16.40 16.69
CA ASN A 107 -6.63 15.35 17.23
C ASN A 107 -7.45 14.65 16.12
N ASN A 108 -7.19 14.95 14.85
CA ASN A 108 -7.87 14.41 13.68
C ASN A 108 -6.86 13.90 12.62
N ARG A 109 -5.85 13.15 13.07
CA ARG A 109 -4.85 12.52 12.18
C ARG A 109 -5.47 11.61 11.11
N LEU A 110 -6.67 11.07 11.37
CA LEU A 110 -7.41 10.23 10.41
C LEU A 110 -7.72 10.95 9.10
N GLU A 111 -8.08 12.24 9.15
CA GLU A 111 -8.35 13.02 7.94
C GLU A 111 -7.11 13.31 7.10
N LEU A 112 -5.93 13.26 7.71
CA LEU A 112 -4.65 13.51 7.05
C LEU A 112 -4.09 12.26 6.35
N LEU A 113 -4.63 11.07 6.63
CA LEU A 113 -4.19 9.79 6.03
C LEU A 113 -4.35 9.71 4.50
N LYS A 114 -5.14 10.63 3.92
CA LYS A 114 -5.32 10.76 2.46
C LYS A 114 -4.18 11.50 1.76
N GLN A 115 -3.32 12.20 2.52
CA GLN A 115 -2.29 13.08 1.98
C GLN A 115 -0.97 12.37 1.67
N SER A 116 -0.59 11.37 2.47
CA SER A 116 0.72 10.73 2.36
C SER A 116 0.65 9.24 2.01
N VAL A 117 1.66 8.78 1.27
CA VAL A 117 1.86 7.36 0.93
C VAL A 117 2.32 6.60 2.18
N PHE A 118 3.35 7.11 2.85
CA PHE A 118 3.79 6.63 4.14
C PHE A 118 3.03 7.33 5.27
N ILE A 119 2.51 6.55 6.20
CA ILE A 119 1.86 7.06 7.41
C ILE A 119 2.78 6.75 8.60
N PRO A 120 3.37 7.78 9.24
CA PRO A 120 4.12 7.61 10.46
C PRO A 120 3.26 6.96 11.55
N MET A 121 3.87 6.16 12.41
CA MET A 121 3.15 5.54 13.52
C MET A 121 2.64 6.59 14.50
N PHE A 122 1.37 6.49 14.92
CA PHE A 122 0.78 7.33 15.95
C PHE A 122 -0.23 6.57 16.82
N GLU A 123 -0.47 7.08 18.04
CA GLU A 123 -1.48 6.54 18.94
C GLU A 123 -2.91 7.01 18.58
N THR A 124 -3.87 6.08 18.58
CA THR A 124 -5.29 6.31 18.28
C THR A 124 -6.16 6.54 19.51
N ARG A 125 -5.64 6.33 20.74
CA ARG A 125 -6.40 6.45 22.00
C ARG A 125 -7.15 7.77 22.16
N ASN A 126 -6.55 8.86 21.67
CA ASN A 126 -7.10 10.21 21.79
C ASN A 126 -8.00 10.62 20.60
N LEU A 127 -8.19 9.74 19.61
CA LEU A 127 -9.01 9.99 18.41
C LEU A 127 -10.45 9.47 18.58
N ALA A 128 -10.67 8.58 19.55
CA ALA A 128 -11.97 8.15 20.01
C ALA A 128 -12.64 9.28 20.80
N GLY A 129 -13.57 10.00 20.19
CA GLY A 129 -14.40 10.96 20.92
C GLY A 129 -15.19 10.29 22.06
N PRO A 130 -15.74 11.04 23.02
CA PRO A 130 -16.46 10.50 24.19
C PRO A 130 -17.69 9.63 23.86
N ASN A 131 -18.04 9.46 22.58
CA ASN A 131 -19.20 8.69 22.11
C ASN A 131 -18.85 7.44 21.27
N SER A 132 -17.59 7.00 21.18
CA SER A 132 -17.29 5.69 20.58
C SER A 132 -17.55 4.57 21.59
N VAL A 133 -18.83 4.25 21.79
CA VAL A 133 -19.30 3.06 22.49
C VAL A 133 -18.95 1.85 21.62
N GLY A 134 -17.88 1.15 21.96
CA GLY A 134 -17.41 -0.01 21.20
C GLY A 134 -16.13 -0.65 21.70
N ALA A 135 -15.81 -0.54 22.99
CA ALA A 135 -14.78 -1.36 23.62
C ALA A 135 -15.34 -1.86 24.95
N THR A 136 -15.65 -3.15 24.96
CA THR A 136 -15.96 -4.03 26.09
C THR A 136 -15.61 -3.44 27.47
N THR A 137 -16.66 -3.13 28.24
CA THR A 137 -16.62 -3.09 29.70
C THR A 137 -16.29 -4.50 30.21
N GLY A 138 -15.00 -4.79 30.35
CA GLY A 138 -14.48 -5.93 31.09
C GLY A 138 -13.44 -5.41 32.06
N GLN A 139 -13.81 -5.33 33.34
CA GLN A 139 -12.86 -5.14 34.43
C GLN A 139 -12.01 -6.42 34.54
N ASP A 140 -10.85 -6.47 33.91
CA ASP A 140 -9.81 -7.42 34.28
C ASP A 140 -8.49 -6.69 34.48
N GLN A 141 -8.13 -6.54 35.76
CA GLN A 141 -6.88 -5.94 36.21
C GLN A 141 -5.76 -6.98 36.07
N GLY A 142 -4.78 -6.71 35.22
CA GLY A 142 -3.42 -7.22 35.44
C GLY A 142 -2.65 -7.74 34.21
N GLN A 143 -3.31 -8.17 33.13
CA GLN A 143 -2.61 -8.73 31.95
C GLN A 143 -2.98 -8.06 30.61
N ASP A 144 -4.14 -7.38 30.53
CA ASP A 144 -4.67 -6.84 29.28
C ASP A 144 -4.23 -5.40 28.94
N GLN A 145 -3.39 -4.75 29.75
CA GLN A 145 -2.90 -3.39 29.45
C GLN A 145 -1.81 -3.36 28.37
N ALA A 146 -1.04 -4.44 28.21
CA ALA A 146 -0.01 -4.53 27.17
C ALA A 146 -0.65 -4.78 25.80
N LEU A 147 -1.58 -5.74 25.70
CA LEU A 147 -2.42 -5.95 24.53
C LEU A 147 -3.26 -4.69 24.27
N SER A 148 -3.87 -4.15 25.35
CA SER A 148 -4.26 -2.74 25.59
C SER A 148 -3.71 -1.75 24.58
N GLY A 149 -2.39 -1.64 24.68
CA GLY A 149 -1.62 -0.64 24.01
C GLY A 149 -1.32 -0.91 22.54
N LEU A 150 -1.38 -2.17 22.09
CA LEU A 150 -1.07 -2.58 20.71
C LEU A 150 -2.19 -2.27 19.72
N TYR A 151 -3.46 -2.38 20.13
CA TYR A 151 -4.61 -1.99 19.30
C TYR A 151 -4.82 -0.48 19.18
N ASN A 152 -3.94 0.29 19.83
CA ASN A 152 -3.99 1.73 19.88
C ASN A 152 -2.96 2.39 18.97
N LEU A 153 -2.29 1.64 18.09
CA LEU A 153 -1.32 2.17 17.14
C LEU A 153 -1.85 2.05 15.72
N TYR A 154 -1.61 3.08 14.92
CA TYR A 154 -1.91 3.10 13.49
C TYR A 154 -0.73 3.67 12.72
N GLY A 155 -0.45 3.12 11.54
CA GLY A 155 0.63 3.58 10.67
C GLY A 155 0.95 2.55 9.58
N THR A 156 1.87 2.90 8.70
CA THR A 156 2.36 1.99 7.66
C THR A 156 3.24 0.91 8.28
N GLN A 157 2.73 -0.31 8.38
CA GLN A 157 3.45 -1.42 9.00
C GLN A 157 4.49 -2.06 8.05
N LYS A 158 4.09 -2.24 6.79
CA LYS A 158 4.84 -2.97 5.77
C LYS A 158 4.79 -2.24 4.45
N GLN A 159 5.84 -2.41 3.66
CA GLN A 159 5.97 -1.92 2.30
C GLN A 159 6.33 -3.10 1.40
N THR A 160 5.59 -3.32 0.32
CA THR A 160 5.77 -4.50 -0.53
C THR A 160 5.89 -4.07 -1.98
N VAL A 161 6.92 -4.56 -2.67
CA VAL A 161 7.14 -4.43 -4.10
C VAL A 161 7.16 -5.82 -4.73
N ILE A 162 6.38 -6.01 -5.79
CA ILE A 162 6.33 -7.27 -6.54
C ILE A 162 6.65 -6.94 -7.99
N ILE A 163 7.70 -7.56 -8.52
CA ILE A 163 8.10 -7.43 -9.92
C ILE A 163 7.82 -8.77 -10.59
N VAL A 164 7.05 -8.75 -11.67
CA VAL A 164 6.77 -9.93 -12.51
C VAL A 164 7.37 -9.67 -13.88
N HIS A 165 8.36 -10.47 -14.27
CA HIS A 165 8.99 -10.42 -15.59
C HIS A 165 8.20 -11.25 -16.60
N GLU A 166 8.27 -10.91 -17.89
CA GLU A 166 7.58 -11.65 -18.96
C GLU A 166 8.05 -13.10 -19.12
N SER A 167 9.17 -13.49 -18.52
CA SER A 167 9.58 -14.92 -18.45
C SER A 167 8.73 -15.73 -17.46
N GLY A 168 8.08 -15.06 -16.50
CA GLY A 168 7.42 -15.64 -15.34
C GLY A 168 8.25 -15.57 -14.06
N ALA A 169 9.47 -15.02 -14.12
CA ALA A 169 10.27 -14.78 -12.92
C ALA A 169 9.64 -13.67 -12.07
N VAL A 170 9.47 -13.93 -10.78
CA VAL A 170 8.89 -13.01 -9.80
C VAL A 170 9.94 -12.67 -8.76
N ARG A 171 10.04 -11.38 -8.42
CA ARG A 171 10.73 -10.90 -7.22
C ARG A 171 9.72 -10.28 -6.28
N TYR A 172 9.66 -10.80 -5.07
CA TYR A 172 8.89 -10.26 -3.96
C TYR A 172 9.84 -9.61 -2.96
N THR A 173 9.69 -8.32 -2.73
CA THR A 173 10.45 -7.59 -1.70
C THR A 173 9.46 -6.96 -0.72
N GLU A 174 9.55 -7.31 0.56
CA GLU A 174 8.76 -6.71 1.63
C GLU A 174 9.67 -6.15 2.71
N LYS A 175 9.45 -4.90 3.12
CA LYS A 175 10.10 -4.28 4.25
C LYS A 175 9.10 -4.10 5.38
N THR A 176 9.34 -4.77 6.50
CA THR A 176 8.61 -4.55 7.76
C THR A 176 9.24 -3.38 8.50
N LEU A 177 8.44 -2.34 8.73
CA LEU A 177 8.85 -1.12 9.43
C LEU A 177 8.56 -1.22 10.92
N TYR A 178 7.37 -1.72 11.25
CA TYR A 178 6.89 -1.90 12.61
C TYR A 178 6.32 -3.31 12.79
N ASP A 179 6.55 -3.94 13.93
CA ASP A 179 5.89 -5.19 14.30
C ASP A 179 5.35 -5.08 15.72
N TRP A 180 4.25 -4.32 15.83
CA TRP A 180 3.64 -4.03 17.12
C TRP A 180 2.97 -5.28 17.71
N LEU A 181 2.55 -6.28 16.93
CA LEU A 181 2.06 -7.55 17.49
C LEU A 181 3.16 -8.31 18.25
N GLN A 182 4.43 -8.09 17.88
CA GLN A 182 5.59 -8.64 18.59
C GLN A 182 6.21 -7.65 19.60
N GLY A 183 5.58 -6.50 19.85
CA GLY A 183 6.09 -5.47 20.77
C GLY A 183 7.31 -4.70 20.27
N ALA A 184 7.71 -4.87 19.00
CA ALA A 184 8.85 -4.19 18.41
C ALA A 184 8.42 -2.91 17.68
N THR A 185 8.91 -1.76 18.16
CA THR A 185 8.67 -0.42 17.56
C THR A 185 9.56 -0.11 16.36
N SER A 186 10.48 -1.01 16.00
CA SER A 186 11.25 -1.00 14.76
C SER A 186 11.87 -2.37 14.52
N VAL A 187 11.83 -2.88 13.29
CA VAL A 187 12.45 -4.19 12.96
C VAL A 187 13.82 -3.99 12.32
N ALA A 188 14.89 -4.16 13.10
CA ALA A 188 16.24 -4.25 12.56
C ALA A 188 16.35 -5.55 11.75
N ASN A 189 16.48 -5.46 10.41
CA ASN A 189 16.41 -6.55 9.42
C ASN A 189 14.99 -7.04 9.06
N GLY A 190 14.00 -6.14 9.00
CA GLY A 190 12.63 -6.48 8.58
C GLY A 190 12.42 -6.72 7.08
N THR A 191 13.48 -6.83 6.27
CA THR A 191 13.36 -6.98 4.81
C THR A 191 13.40 -8.44 4.39
N VAL A 192 12.35 -8.89 3.71
CA VAL A 192 12.25 -10.16 3.01
C VAL A 192 12.41 -9.89 1.51
N ASP A 193 13.25 -10.69 0.84
CA ASP A 193 13.49 -10.60 -0.60
C ASP A 193 13.57 -12.01 -1.20
N ILE A 194 12.54 -12.41 -1.93
CA ILE A 194 12.33 -13.77 -2.42
C ILE A 194 12.19 -13.73 -3.95
N ILE A 195 12.80 -14.71 -4.61
CA ILE A 195 12.69 -14.91 -6.06
C ILE A 195 12.09 -16.29 -6.31
N PHE A 196 11.08 -16.37 -7.17
CA PHE A 196 10.42 -17.61 -7.58
C PHE A 196 9.83 -17.45 -8.99
N ASP A 197 9.39 -18.54 -9.62
CA ASP A 197 8.75 -18.51 -10.93
C ASP A 197 7.25 -18.77 -10.81
N LEU A 198 6.45 -18.10 -11.64
CA LEU A 198 5.03 -18.40 -11.78
C LEU A 198 4.83 -19.75 -12.49
N ASP A 199 4.08 -20.62 -11.83
CA ASP A 199 3.57 -21.86 -12.41
C ASP A 199 2.22 -21.56 -13.08
N LEU A 200 2.22 -21.43 -14.42
CA LEU A 200 1.07 -21.04 -15.28
C LEU A 200 0.88 -22.04 -16.41
#